data_AF-A0A2C9VGT5-F1
#
_entry.id   AF-A0A2C9VGT5-F1
#
_cell.length_a   1.000
_cell.length_b   1.000
_cell.length_c   1.000
_cell.angle_alpha   90.00
_cell.angle_beta   90.00
_cell.angle_gamma   90.00
#
_symmetry.space_group_name_H-M   'P 1'
#
loop_
_entity.id
_entity.type
_entity.pdbx_description
1 polymer ?
#
loop_
_entity_poly.entity_id
_entity_poly.type
_entity_poly.pdbx_seq_one_letter_code
_entity_poly.pdbx_strand_id
1 'polypeptide(L)'
;MTVSIIDYQLTNDTHNLYDITFFTDQIHTLVTNTPSLVDQWITETQQLLHQNPTIVGLDVEWRPNFNRHIENPIATLQLCIDHKCLIFQLIYSPTIPQSLVEFLLSENFLFVGVGIGSDVEKLVEDYGLSVRNTVDLRNLAAEKLGMRELKNAGLKNLVKEVLGKEINKPKRVTMSRWDNPWLTPDQVQYACLDAFVSSEICRRLNSSSAAAATATATAGAST
;
A
#
# COMPACT_ATOMS: atom_id res chain seq x y z
N MET A 1 -5.92 3.21 19.71
CA MET A 1 -5.07 3.40 18.52
C MET A 1 -4.55 4.81 18.56
N THR A 2 -3.25 5.02 18.72
CA THR A 2 -2.66 6.35 18.57
C THR A 2 -2.53 6.61 17.07
N VAL A 3 -3.28 7.59 16.58
CA VAL A 3 -3.16 8.08 15.22
C VAL A 3 -3.02 9.59 15.29
N SER A 4 -2.00 10.12 14.65
CA SER A 4 -1.79 11.55 14.48
C SER A 4 -1.30 11.82 13.07
N ILE A 5 -1.66 13.00 12.57
CA ILE A 5 -1.23 13.48 11.27
C ILE A 5 -0.68 14.90 11.44
N ILE A 6 0.53 15.12 10.94
CA ILE A 6 1.13 16.44 10.80
C ILE A 6 1.09 16.77 9.33
N ASP A 7 0.31 17.78 8.97
CA ASP A 7 0.26 18.37 7.65
C ASP A 7 1.26 19.53 7.60
N TYR A 8 2.22 19.47 6.66
CA TYR A 8 3.25 20.51 6.53
C TYR A 8 2.71 21.80 5.89
N GLN A 9 1.47 21.79 5.38
CA GLN A 9 0.75 22.93 4.82
C GLN A 9 1.60 23.73 3.84
N LEU A 10 2.24 23.04 2.90
CA LEU A 10 3.06 23.68 1.90
C LEU A 10 2.20 24.66 1.07
N THR A 11 2.75 25.81 0.74
CA THR A 11 2.08 26.81 -0.11
C THR A 11 2.08 26.43 -1.60
N ASN A 12 2.58 25.23 -1.94
CA ASN A 12 2.77 24.74 -3.29
C ASN A 12 1.55 23.92 -3.71
N ASP A 13 1.10 24.10 -4.95
CA ASP A 13 -0.04 23.39 -5.50
C ASP A 13 0.30 22.03 -6.15
N THR A 14 1.59 21.70 -6.25
CA THR A 14 2.05 20.46 -6.89
C THR A 14 2.07 19.25 -5.96
N HIS A 15 2.25 19.47 -4.65
CA HIS A 15 2.38 18.41 -3.65
C HIS A 15 2.18 18.93 -2.24
N ASN A 16 1.97 17.99 -1.31
CA ASN A 16 2.05 18.23 0.12
C ASN A 16 2.79 17.09 0.82
N LEU A 17 3.32 17.38 2.01
CA LEU A 17 4.04 16.43 2.85
C LEU A 17 3.29 16.22 4.15
N TYR A 18 3.27 14.98 4.61
CA TYR A 18 2.65 14.61 5.87
C TYR A 18 3.54 13.66 6.66
N ASP A 19 3.55 13.83 7.97
CA ASP A 19 4.00 12.78 8.88
C ASP A 19 2.78 12.16 9.55
N ILE A 20 2.57 10.87 9.29
CA ILE A 20 1.43 10.13 9.84
C ILE A 20 1.96 9.11 10.82
N THR A 21 1.45 9.14 12.05
CA THR A 21 1.81 8.15 13.06
C THR A 21 0.72 7.11 13.16
N PHE A 22 1.07 5.84 12.97
CA PHE A 22 0.22 4.69 13.29
C PHE A 22 0.88 3.87 14.38
N PHE A 23 0.21 3.76 15.54
CA PHE A 23 0.77 3.04 16.68
C PHE A 23 2.06 3.69 17.17
N THR A 24 3.22 3.11 16.85
CA THR A 24 4.57 3.60 17.17
C THR A 24 5.36 3.98 15.92
N ASP A 25 4.80 3.72 14.74
CA ASP A 25 5.44 3.93 13.46
C ASP A 25 5.08 5.32 12.95
N GLN A 26 6.08 6.11 12.57
CA GLN A 26 5.88 7.39 11.87
C GLN A 26 6.21 7.17 10.40
N ILE A 27 5.28 7.52 9.52
CA ILE A 27 5.35 7.33 8.08
C ILE A 27 5.45 8.71 7.43
N HIS A 28 6.50 8.92 6.65
CA HIS A 28 6.71 10.11 5.83
C HIS A 28 5.97 9.94 4.51
N THR A 29 4.99 10.79 4.27
CA THR A 29 4.04 10.64 3.16
C THR A 29 4.11 11.82 2.22
N LEU A 30 4.42 11.52 0.95
CA LEU A 30 4.35 12.46 -0.16
C LEU A 30 3.01 12.31 -0.87
N VAL A 31 2.21 13.36 -0.92
CA VAL A 31 1.01 13.45 -1.77
C VAL A 31 1.33 14.34 -2.95
N THR A 32 1.22 13.83 -4.17
CA THR A 32 1.60 14.58 -5.37
C THR A 32 0.77 14.17 -6.58
N ASN A 33 0.63 15.08 -7.55
CA ASN A 33 0.18 14.78 -8.92
C ASN A 33 1.30 15.04 -9.94
N THR A 34 2.51 15.34 -9.47
CA THR A 34 3.62 15.82 -10.30
C THR A 34 4.60 14.68 -10.61
N PRO A 35 4.80 14.31 -11.90
CA PRO A 35 5.63 13.18 -12.29
C PRO A 35 7.07 13.23 -11.77
N SER A 36 7.71 14.40 -11.79
CA SER A 36 9.11 14.54 -11.35
C SER A 36 9.30 14.28 -9.85
N LEU A 37 8.27 14.52 -9.02
CA LEU A 37 8.30 14.18 -7.60
C LEU A 37 8.13 12.68 -7.37
N VAL A 38 7.43 11.98 -8.26
CA VAL A 38 7.38 10.51 -8.28
C VAL A 38 8.75 9.94 -8.69
N ASP A 39 9.39 10.49 -9.73
CA ASP A 39 10.75 10.11 -10.14
C ASP A 39 11.74 10.26 -8.98
N GLN A 40 11.66 11.39 -8.26
CA GLN A 40 12.48 11.66 -7.09
C GLN A 40 12.20 10.65 -5.96
N TRP A 41 10.94 10.43 -5.62
CA TRP A 41 10.56 9.49 -4.56
C TRP A 41 11.05 8.06 -4.85
N ILE A 42 10.93 7.60 -6.10
CA ILE A 42 11.43 6.28 -6.53
C ILE A 42 12.95 6.21 -6.38
N THR A 43 13.66 7.23 -6.89
CA THR A 43 15.13 7.29 -6.83
C THR A 43 15.64 7.26 -5.39
N GLU A 44 15.07 8.08 -4.51
CA GLU A 44 15.44 8.14 -3.10
C GLU A 44 15.12 6.85 -2.36
N THR A 45 14.01 6.19 -2.69
CA THR A 45 13.63 4.95 -2.03
C THR A 45 14.50 3.79 -2.48
N GLN A 46 14.86 3.71 -3.77
CA GLN A 46 15.77 2.71 -4.31
C GLN A 46 17.17 2.75 -3.68
N GLN A 47 17.67 3.94 -3.34
CA GLN A 47 18.97 4.11 -2.69
C GLN A 47 19.03 3.52 -1.26
N LEU A 48 17.87 3.33 -0.62
CA LEU A 48 17.75 2.85 0.75
C LEU A 48 17.51 1.34 0.83
N LEU A 49 17.38 0.64 -0.31
CA LEU A 49 17.03 -0.77 -0.33
C LEU A 49 18.24 -1.64 -0.04
N HIS A 50 18.07 -2.53 0.94
CA HIS A 50 19.09 -3.50 1.34
C HIS A 50 18.63 -4.96 1.19
N GLN A 51 17.40 -5.20 0.74
CA GLN A 51 16.76 -6.52 0.66
C GLN A 51 16.12 -6.74 -0.72
N ASN A 52 16.25 -7.96 -1.25
CA ASN A 52 15.63 -8.36 -2.51
C ASN A 52 14.83 -9.67 -2.33
N PRO A 53 13.53 -9.71 -2.69
CA PRO A 53 12.73 -8.57 -3.13
C PRO A 53 12.37 -7.62 -1.97
N THR A 54 12.33 -6.32 -2.23
CA THR A 54 11.79 -5.31 -1.31
C THR A 54 10.26 -5.39 -1.33
N ILE A 55 9.63 -5.44 -0.16
CA ILE A 55 8.18 -5.45 -0.02
C ILE A 55 7.63 -4.03 -0.17
N VAL A 56 6.64 -3.87 -1.03
CA VAL A 56 5.94 -2.60 -1.29
C VAL A 56 4.45 -2.80 -1.05
N GLY A 57 3.88 -2.07 -0.11
CA GLY A 57 2.43 -2.00 0.04
C GLY A 57 1.84 -1.21 -1.12
N LEU A 58 0.84 -1.78 -1.80
CA LEU A 58 0.14 -1.15 -2.91
C LEU A 58 -1.35 -1.11 -2.60
N ASP A 59 -1.95 0.06 -2.83
CA ASP A 59 -3.40 0.24 -2.82
C ASP A 59 -3.79 1.31 -3.86
N VAL A 60 -5.07 1.35 -4.22
CA VAL A 60 -5.63 2.35 -5.14
C VAL A 60 -7.00 2.78 -4.67
N GLU A 61 -7.37 4.02 -4.96
CA GLU A 61 -8.69 4.56 -4.59
C GLU A 61 -9.31 5.33 -5.75
N TRP A 62 -10.63 5.27 -5.88
CA TRP A 62 -11.42 5.99 -6.87
C TRP A 62 -12.75 6.44 -6.30
N ARG A 63 -13.38 7.42 -6.96
CA ARG A 63 -14.72 7.87 -6.56
C ARG A 63 -15.72 6.70 -6.68
N PRO A 64 -16.45 6.34 -5.61
CA PRO A 64 -17.50 5.33 -5.70
C PRO A 64 -18.63 5.77 -6.63
N ASN A 65 -19.20 4.81 -7.36
CA ASN A 65 -20.41 5.02 -8.16
C ASN A 65 -21.53 4.08 -7.67
N PHE A 66 -22.73 4.61 -7.49
CA PHE A 66 -23.91 3.80 -7.12
C PHE A 66 -24.55 3.12 -8.32
N ASN A 67 -24.20 3.54 -9.54
CA ASN A 67 -24.56 2.85 -10.77
C ASN A 67 -23.48 1.83 -11.13
N ARG A 68 -23.81 0.54 -11.02
CA ARG A 68 -22.88 -0.59 -11.28
C ARG A 68 -22.41 -0.69 -12.73
N HIS A 69 -23.00 0.08 -13.64
CA HIS A 69 -22.61 0.12 -15.06
C HIS A 69 -21.66 1.28 -15.39
N ILE A 70 -21.35 2.13 -14.41
CA ILE A 70 -20.45 3.27 -14.60
C ILE A 70 -19.34 3.16 -13.57
N GLU A 71 -18.13 2.93 -14.06
CA GLU A 71 -16.94 2.93 -13.22
C GLU A 71 -16.19 4.24 -13.38
N ASN A 72 -15.71 4.78 -12.26
CA ASN A 72 -14.80 5.92 -12.28
C ASN A 72 -13.36 5.39 -12.41
N PRO A 73 -12.46 6.16 -13.05
CA PRO A 73 -11.06 5.78 -13.12
C PRO A 73 -10.41 5.82 -11.72
N ILE A 74 -9.33 5.06 -11.55
CA ILE A 74 -8.44 5.18 -10.39
C ILE A 74 -8.05 6.65 -10.19
N ALA A 75 -8.35 7.20 -9.01
CA ALA A 75 -7.98 8.57 -8.70
C ALA A 75 -6.55 8.66 -8.15
N THR A 76 -6.17 7.67 -7.34
CA THR A 76 -4.91 7.67 -6.61
C THR A 76 -4.28 6.29 -6.58
N LEU A 77 -2.94 6.24 -6.65
CA LEU A 77 -2.11 5.07 -6.40
C LEU A 77 -1.29 5.31 -5.12
N GLN A 78 -1.33 4.35 -4.20
CA GLN A 78 -0.52 4.35 -3.00
C GLN A 78 0.61 3.33 -3.12
N LEU A 79 1.82 3.75 -2.76
CA LEU A 79 2.98 2.87 -2.64
C LEU A 79 3.65 3.12 -1.29
N CYS A 80 3.87 2.09 -0.49
CA CYS A 80 4.54 2.24 0.81
C CYS A 80 5.72 1.26 0.91
N ILE A 81 6.91 1.82 1.14
CA ILE A 81 8.14 1.08 1.41
C ILE A 81 8.65 1.54 2.78
N ASP A 82 8.77 0.59 3.70
CA ASP A 82 9.13 0.88 5.10
C ASP A 82 8.24 1.99 5.67
N HIS A 83 8.84 3.09 6.09
CA HIS A 83 8.18 4.27 6.65
C HIS A 83 8.07 5.42 5.63
N LYS A 84 8.11 5.12 4.33
CA LYS A 84 7.92 6.10 3.24
C LYS A 84 6.71 5.71 2.41
N CYS A 85 5.75 6.62 2.31
CA CYS A 85 4.54 6.44 1.51
C CYS A 85 4.47 7.49 0.40
N LEU A 86 4.16 7.05 -0.81
CA LEU A 86 3.77 7.88 -1.93
C LEU A 86 2.27 7.71 -2.14
N ILE A 87 1.56 8.83 -2.24
CA ILE A 87 0.18 8.91 -2.71
C ILE A 87 0.21 9.74 -4.00
N PHE A 88 0.17 9.04 -5.13
CA PHE A 88 0.19 9.66 -6.45
C PHE A 88 -1.24 9.84 -6.98
N GLN A 89 -1.69 11.08 -7.12
CA GLN A 89 -3.02 11.41 -7.66
C GLN A 89 -3.04 11.26 -9.19
N LEU A 90 -3.05 10.01 -9.67
CA LEU A 90 -3.01 9.62 -11.08
C LEU A 90 -3.98 10.43 -11.97
N ILE A 91 -5.21 10.65 -11.52
CA ILE A 91 -6.25 11.36 -12.29
C ILE A 91 -5.90 12.81 -12.62
N TYR A 92 -4.97 13.41 -11.86
CA TYR A 92 -4.52 14.79 -12.07
C TYR A 92 -3.11 14.88 -12.66
N SER A 93 -2.43 13.74 -12.84
CA SER A 93 -1.10 13.75 -13.41
C SER A 93 -1.15 13.99 -14.92
N PRO A 94 -0.32 14.89 -15.47
CA PRO A 94 -0.28 15.12 -16.91
C PRO A 94 0.28 13.93 -17.69
N THR A 95 1.14 13.13 -17.05
CA THR A 95 1.76 11.93 -17.63
C THR A 95 2.03 10.88 -16.55
N ILE A 96 2.25 9.64 -16.98
CA ILE A 96 2.83 8.61 -16.11
C ILE A 96 4.35 8.64 -16.29
N PRO A 97 5.14 8.85 -15.22
CA PRO A 97 6.59 8.84 -15.34
C PRO A 97 7.08 7.43 -15.69
N GLN A 98 8.05 7.34 -16.61
CA GLN A 98 8.63 6.08 -17.05
C GLN A 98 9.29 5.32 -15.89
N SER A 99 9.85 6.03 -14.90
CA SER A 99 10.43 5.43 -13.70
C SER A 99 9.41 4.62 -12.89
N LEU A 100 8.14 5.08 -12.84
CA LEU A 100 7.06 4.36 -12.16
C LEU A 100 6.70 3.08 -12.92
N VAL A 101 6.65 3.13 -14.25
CA VAL A 101 6.41 1.94 -15.09
C VAL A 101 7.49 0.89 -14.84
N GLU A 102 8.76 1.29 -14.87
CA GLU A 102 9.90 0.40 -14.63
C GLU A 102 9.91 -0.14 -13.20
N PHE A 103 9.56 0.70 -12.22
CA PHE A 103 9.44 0.32 -10.83
C PHE A 103 8.37 -0.76 -10.62
N LEU A 104 7.16 -0.59 -11.17
CA LEU A 104 6.07 -1.56 -11.06
C LEU A 104 6.34 -2.88 -11.81
N LEU A 105 7.20 -2.85 -12.84
CA LEU A 105 7.59 -4.04 -13.62
C LEU A 105 8.86 -4.74 -13.11
N SER A 106 9.55 -4.17 -12.12
CA SER A 106 10.82 -4.70 -11.63
C SER A 106 10.61 -5.89 -10.69
N GLU A 107 11.40 -6.96 -10.89
CA GLU A 107 11.39 -8.16 -10.05
C GLU A 107 12.08 -7.95 -8.69
N ASN A 108 12.76 -6.81 -8.52
CA ASN A 108 13.36 -6.43 -7.24
C ASN A 108 12.30 -6.03 -6.21
N PHE A 109 11.05 -5.82 -6.62
CA PHE A 109 9.95 -5.43 -5.76
C PHE A 109 8.89 -6.53 -5.70
N LEU A 110 8.29 -6.68 -4.52
CA LEU A 110 7.11 -7.49 -4.30
C LEU A 110 5.97 -6.59 -3.83
N PHE A 111 4.96 -6.43 -4.67
CA PHE A 111 3.79 -5.59 -4.40
C PHE A 111 2.73 -6.39 -3.66
N VAL A 112 2.26 -5.86 -2.54
CA VAL A 112 1.32 -6.57 -1.66
C VAL A 112 0.13 -5.70 -1.29
N GLY A 113 -1.04 -6.33 -1.23
CA GLY A 113 -2.30 -5.66 -0.93
C GLY A 113 -3.43 -6.65 -0.66
N VAL A 114 -4.61 -6.14 -0.33
CA VAL A 114 -5.80 -6.94 -0.06
C VAL A 114 -6.78 -6.74 -1.21
N GLY A 115 -6.97 -7.75 -2.06
CA GLY A 115 -7.72 -7.52 -3.30
C GLY A 115 -6.85 -7.08 -4.47
N ILE A 116 -5.52 -7.07 -4.31
CA ILE A 116 -4.56 -6.48 -5.26
C ILE A 116 -4.71 -6.95 -6.71
N GLY A 117 -5.24 -8.15 -6.95
CA GLY A 117 -5.53 -8.62 -8.32
C GLY A 117 -6.48 -7.68 -9.07
N SER A 118 -7.59 -7.30 -8.42
CA SER A 118 -8.58 -6.37 -9.02
C SER A 118 -8.03 -4.96 -9.16
N ASP A 119 -7.19 -4.53 -8.21
CA ASP A 119 -6.53 -3.22 -8.28
C ASP A 119 -5.58 -3.12 -9.47
N VAL A 120 -4.79 -4.17 -9.71
CA VAL A 120 -3.83 -4.23 -10.81
C VAL A 120 -4.52 -4.40 -12.16
N GLU A 121 -5.58 -5.21 -12.23
CA GLU A 121 -6.44 -5.28 -13.42
C GLU A 121 -6.96 -3.88 -13.79
N LYS A 122 -7.49 -3.14 -12.80
CA LYS A 122 -8.01 -1.79 -13.02
C LYS A 122 -6.91 -0.78 -13.38
N LEU A 123 -5.71 -0.88 -12.80
CA LEU A 123 -4.56 -0.06 -13.19
C LEU A 123 -4.17 -0.25 -14.67
N VAL A 124 -4.24 -1.48 -15.17
CA VAL A 124 -4.00 -1.78 -16.58
C VAL A 124 -5.12 -1.19 -17.45
N GLU A 125 -6.38 -1.34 -17.06
CA GLU A 125 -7.53 -0.83 -17.81
C GLU A 125 -7.56 0.70 -17.89
N ASP A 126 -7.36 1.38 -16.76
CA ASP A 126 -7.49 2.84 -16.67
C ASP A 126 -6.24 3.57 -17.18
N TYR A 127 -5.04 3.00 -16.96
CA TYR A 127 -3.76 3.70 -17.15
C TYR A 127 -2.70 2.91 -17.94
N GLY A 128 -2.97 1.67 -18.35
CA GLY A 128 -1.96 0.80 -18.97
C GLY A 128 -0.82 0.41 -18.03
N LEU A 129 -1.01 0.57 -16.72
CA LEU A 129 0.02 0.31 -15.71
C LEU A 129 -0.02 -1.14 -15.24
N SER A 130 0.94 -1.93 -15.74
CA SER A 130 1.12 -3.33 -15.30
C SER A 130 1.99 -3.40 -14.04
N VAL A 131 1.63 -4.30 -13.12
CA VAL A 131 2.41 -4.61 -11.91
C VAL A 131 2.85 -6.07 -11.96
N ARG A 132 4.16 -6.32 -12.00
CA ARG A 132 4.69 -7.66 -12.32
C ARG A 132 4.55 -8.65 -11.18
N ASN A 133 5.07 -8.30 -10.00
CA ASN A 133 5.26 -9.25 -8.91
C ASN A 133 4.31 -8.92 -7.75
N THR A 134 3.14 -9.54 -7.73
CA THR A 134 2.07 -9.22 -6.78
C THR A 134 1.73 -10.40 -5.87
N VAL A 135 1.38 -10.11 -4.62
CA VAL A 135 0.87 -11.10 -3.66
C VAL A 135 -0.37 -10.56 -2.96
N ASP A 136 -1.47 -11.30 -3.07
CA ASP A 136 -2.69 -11.02 -2.30
C ASP A 136 -2.54 -11.55 -0.87
N LEU A 137 -2.61 -10.62 0.09
CA LEU A 137 -2.41 -10.89 1.51
C LEU A 137 -3.46 -11.82 2.10
N ARG A 138 -4.67 -11.88 1.53
CA ARG A 138 -5.73 -12.80 1.98
C ARG A 138 -5.31 -14.25 1.77
N ASN A 139 -4.76 -14.54 0.61
CA ASN A 139 -4.29 -15.88 0.26
C ASN A 139 -3.05 -16.24 1.07
N LEU A 140 -2.08 -15.33 1.16
CA LEU A 140 -0.85 -15.55 1.93
C LEU A 140 -1.17 -15.79 3.42
N ALA A 141 -2.01 -14.97 4.04
CA ALA A 141 -2.38 -15.13 5.45
C ALA A 141 -3.15 -16.43 5.69
N ALA A 142 -4.10 -16.78 4.82
CA ALA A 142 -4.86 -18.01 4.94
C ALA A 142 -3.97 -19.26 4.89
N GLU A 143 -2.96 -19.26 4.01
CA GLU A 143 -1.99 -20.33 3.90
C GLU A 143 -1.09 -20.40 5.15
N LYS A 144 -0.45 -19.28 5.50
CA LYS A 144 0.55 -19.23 6.58
C LYS A 144 -0.02 -19.47 7.97
N LEU A 145 -1.28 -19.09 8.20
CA LEU A 145 -1.96 -19.28 9.49
C LEU A 145 -2.85 -20.52 9.52
N GLY A 146 -3.05 -21.22 8.39
CA GLY A 146 -3.97 -22.35 8.30
C GLY A 146 -5.46 -21.98 8.46
N MET A 147 -5.81 -20.71 8.23
CA MET A 147 -7.15 -20.13 8.45
C MET A 147 -7.83 -19.80 7.11
N ARG A 148 -8.59 -20.75 6.56
CA ARG A 148 -9.19 -20.63 5.20
C ARG A 148 -10.15 -19.45 5.05
N GLU A 149 -10.79 -19.03 6.13
CA GLU A 149 -11.70 -17.88 6.19
C GLU A 149 -11.01 -16.55 5.84
N LEU A 150 -9.68 -16.46 6.02
CA LEU A 150 -8.91 -15.25 5.70
C LEU A 150 -8.86 -14.95 4.20
N LYS A 151 -9.17 -15.93 3.33
CA LYS A 151 -9.30 -15.71 1.88
C LYS A 151 -10.36 -14.65 1.52
N ASN A 152 -11.33 -14.42 2.40
CA ASN A 152 -12.37 -13.40 2.23
C ASN A 152 -12.25 -12.26 3.25
N ALA A 153 -11.15 -12.18 3.99
CA ALA A 153 -10.96 -11.14 4.99
C ALA A 153 -10.66 -9.78 4.35
N GLY A 154 -11.23 -8.72 4.93
CA GLY A 154 -10.79 -7.36 4.66
C GLY A 154 -9.54 -7.00 5.47
N LEU A 155 -8.86 -5.92 5.08
CA LEU A 155 -7.61 -5.47 5.70
C LEU A 155 -7.69 -5.33 7.23
N LYS A 156 -8.79 -4.80 7.76
CA LYS A 156 -9.00 -4.67 9.21
C LYS A 156 -8.88 -6.01 9.95
N ASN A 157 -9.41 -7.08 9.37
CA ASN A 157 -9.34 -8.40 9.97
C ASN A 157 -7.92 -8.97 9.87
N LEU A 158 -7.25 -8.80 8.72
CA LEU A 158 -5.87 -9.23 8.56
C LEU A 158 -4.91 -8.51 9.52
N VAL A 159 -5.07 -7.20 9.73
CA VAL A 159 -4.27 -6.46 10.72
C VAL A 159 -4.47 -7.00 12.14
N LYS A 160 -5.71 -7.36 12.49
CA LYS A 160 -6.01 -7.97 13.79
C LYS A 160 -5.33 -9.33 13.94
N GLU A 161 -5.56 -10.24 12.99
CA GLU A 161 -5.08 -11.63 13.08
C GLU A 161 -3.56 -11.74 12.94
N VAL A 162 -2.93 -10.92 12.09
CA VAL A 162 -1.50 -11.02 11.79
C VAL A 162 -0.66 -10.12 12.70
N LEU A 163 -1.09 -8.89 12.94
CA LEU A 163 -0.30 -7.90 13.68
C LEU A 163 -0.75 -7.75 15.14
N GLY A 164 -1.90 -8.32 15.53
CA GLY A 164 -2.48 -8.12 16.87
C GLY A 164 -2.90 -6.68 17.12
N LYS A 165 -3.11 -5.90 16.05
CA LYS A 165 -3.42 -4.46 16.10
C LYS A 165 -4.85 -4.23 15.62
N GLU A 166 -5.48 -3.15 16.09
CA GLU A 166 -6.80 -2.74 15.59
C GLU A 166 -6.70 -1.43 14.81
N ILE A 167 -7.37 -1.40 13.65
CA ILE A 167 -7.46 -0.22 12.80
C ILE A 167 -8.91 0.25 12.64
N ASN A 168 -9.09 1.56 12.46
CA ASN A 168 -10.37 2.15 12.11
C ASN A 168 -10.36 2.60 10.64
N LYS A 169 -11.31 2.09 9.85
CA LYS A 169 -11.52 2.44 8.44
C LYS A 169 -12.94 2.99 8.28
N PRO A 170 -13.17 4.28 8.57
CA PRO A 170 -14.51 4.83 8.62
C PRO A 170 -15.10 4.89 7.20
N LYS A 171 -16.30 4.31 7.02
CA LYS A 171 -16.98 4.26 5.72
C LYS A 171 -17.12 5.63 5.03
N ARG A 172 -17.22 6.72 5.81
CA ARG A 172 -17.28 8.09 5.28
C ARG A 172 -16.05 8.47 4.46
N VAL A 173 -14.88 7.89 4.74
CA VAL A 173 -13.62 8.13 4.02
C VAL A 173 -13.50 7.16 2.86
N THR A 174 -13.73 5.86 3.08
CA THR A 174 -13.75 4.84 2.01
C THR A 174 -14.72 5.22 0.88
N MET A 175 -15.89 5.76 1.21
CA MET A 175 -16.92 6.17 0.25
C MET A 175 -16.82 7.65 -0.16
N SER A 176 -15.68 8.29 0.09
CA SER A 176 -15.50 9.73 -0.16
C SER A 176 -15.17 10.03 -1.63
N ARG A 177 -15.03 11.32 -1.93
CA ARG A 177 -14.60 11.79 -3.24
C ARG A 177 -13.07 11.73 -3.35
N TRP A 178 -12.56 10.56 -3.70
CA TRP A 178 -11.13 10.35 -4.00
C TRP A 178 -10.68 11.08 -5.27
N ASP A 179 -11.62 11.46 -6.13
CA ASP A 179 -11.41 12.32 -7.30
C ASP A 179 -11.27 13.81 -6.94
N ASN A 180 -11.12 14.20 -5.67
CA ASN A 180 -10.90 15.61 -5.32
C ASN A 180 -9.47 16.06 -5.65
N PRO A 181 -9.25 17.27 -6.19
CA PRO A 181 -7.90 17.79 -6.45
C PRO A 181 -7.03 17.88 -5.21
N TRP A 182 -7.66 18.09 -4.05
CA TRP A 182 -7.04 18.16 -2.74
C TRP A 182 -7.63 17.07 -1.86
N LEU A 183 -6.83 16.07 -1.51
CA LEU A 183 -7.22 15.09 -0.51
C LEU A 183 -7.28 15.73 0.87
N THR A 184 -8.30 15.38 1.64
CA THR A 184 -8.41 15.76 3.05
C THR A 184 -7.37 15.01 3.89
N PRO A 185 -6.97 15.53 5.07
CA PRO A 185 -6.09 14.80 5.98
C PRO A 185 -6.59 13.40 6.33
N ASP A 186 -7.91 13.21 6.45
CA ASP A 186 -8.53 11.90 6.68
C ASP A 186 -8.31 10.92 5.50
N GLN A 187 -8.40 11.41 4.27
CA GLN A 187 -8.13 10.62 3.06
C GLN A 187 -6.66 10.25 2.95
N VAL A 188 -5.76 11.21 3.22
CA VAL A 188 -4.30 10.99 3.20
C VAL A 188 -3.89 9.96 4.27
N GLN A 189 -4.42 10.10 5.48
CA GLN A 189 -4.23 9.14 6.55
C GLN A 189 -4.74 7.75 6.18
N TYR A 190 -5.94 7.66 5.60
CA TYR A 190 -6.53 6.38 5.23
C TYR A 190 -5.72 5.67 4.13
N ALA A 191 -5.39 6.37 3.06
CA ALA A 191 -4.61 5.84 1.94
C ALA A 191 -3.21 5.39 2.39
N CYS A 192 -2.54 6.19 3.21
CA CYS A 192 -1.25 5.82 3.79
C CYS A 192 -1.35 4.59 4.70
N LEU A 193 -2.39 4.51 5.55
CA LEU A 193 -2.62 3.36 6.42
C LEU A 193 -2.72 2.06 5.63
N ASP A 194 -3.51 2.07 4.55
CA ASP A 194 -3.81 0.86 3.78
C ASP A 194 -2.57 0.28 3.10
N ALA A 195 -1.77 1.12 2.45
CA ALA A 195 -0.49 0.69 1.88
C ALA A 195 0.51 0.28 2.98
N PHE A 196 0.67 1.07 4.03
CA PHE A 196 1.63 0.78 5.11
C PHE A 196 1.36 -0.57 5.77
N VAL A 197 0.15 -0.80 6.28
CA VAL A 197 -0.16 -2.03 7.02
C VAL A 197 -0.18 -3.26 6.12
N SER A 198 -0.44 -3.10 4.80
CA SER A 198 -0.30 -4.19 3.84
C SER A 198 1.15 -4.68 3.75
N SER A 199 2.13 -3.76 3.70
CA SER A 199 3.54 -4.13 3.71
C SER A 199 3.96 -4.82 5.02
N GLU A 200 3.47 -4.32 6.18
CA GLU A 200 3.77 -4.88 7.49
C GLU A 200 3.17 -6.26 7.73
N ILE A 201 1.95 -6.51 7.24
CA ILE A 201 1.34 -7.84 7.25
C ILE A 201 2.24 -8.82 6.49
N CYS A 202 2.69 -8.48 5.29
CA CYS A 202 3.55 -9.36 4.51
C CYS A 202 4.86 -9.66 5.24
N ARG A 203 5.55 -8.64 5.76
CA ARG A 203 6.78 -8.81 6.54
C ARG A 203 6.57 -9.76 7.70
N ARG A 204 5.49 -9.58 8.48
CA ARG A 204 5.20 -10.44 9.63
C ARG A 204 4.99 -11.90 9.21
N LEU A 205 4.20 -12.15 8.17
CA LEU A 205 3.93 -13.50 7.66
C LEU A 205 5.22 -14.19 7.14
N ASN A 206 6.11 -13.43 6.53
CA ASN A 206 7.40 -13.93 6.05
C ASN A 206 8.37 -14.22 7.20
N SER A 207 8.43 -13.36 8.23
CA SER A 207 9.26 -13.60 9.42
C SER A 207 8.79 -14.80 10.26
N SER A 208 7.48 -15.00 10.41
CA SER A 208 6.93 -16.17 11.11
C SER A 208 7.26 -17.49 10.41
N SER A 209 7.41 -17.48 9.08
CA SER A 209 7.84 -18.64 8.30
C SER A 209 9.31 -18.99 8.53
N ALA A 210 10.18 -17.98 8.67
CA ALA A 210 11.60 -18.20 8.95
C ALA A 210 11.81 -18.81 10.36
N ALA A 211 11.08 -18.30 11.36
CA ALA A 211 11.15 -18.82 12.72
C ALA A 211 10.65 -20.29 12.82
N ALA A 212 9.58 -20.64 12.10
CA ALA A 212 9.06 -22.01 12.06
C ALA A 212 10.00 -22.99 11.32
N ALA A 213 10.64 -22.55 10.24
CA ALA A 213 11.63 -23.34 9.51
C ALA A 213 12.90 -23.61 10.34
N THR A 214 13.40 -22.63 11.09
CA THR A 214 14.53 -22.80 12.02
C THR A 214 14.19 -23.75 13.17
N ALA A 215 13.00 -23.64 13.76
CA ALA A 215 12.57 -24.53 14.84
C ALA A 215 12.46 -26.01 14.40
N THR A 216 12.01 -26.24 13.15
CA THR A 216 11.89 -27.59 12.58
C THR A 216 13.28 -28.19 12.27
N ALA A 217 14.23 -27.37 11.80
CA ALA A 217 15.61 -27.79 11.53
C ALA A 217 16.39 -28.14 12.81
N THR A 218 16.18 -27.42 13.91
CA THR A 218 16.81 -27.74 15.21
C THR A 218 16.25 -29.02 15.85
N ALA A 219 14.99 -29.36 15.58
CA ALA A 219 14.38 -30.60 16.08
C ALA A 219 14.84 -31.85 15.32
N GLY A 220 15.31 -31.72 14.07
CA GLY A 220 15.80 -32.83 13.24
C GLY A 220 17.28 -33.18 13.40
N ALA A 221 18.07 -32.36 14.11
CA ALA A 221 19.51 -32.57 14.30
C ALA A 221 19.87 -33.32 15.61
N SER A 222 18.87 -33.82 16.33
CA SER A 222 19.03 -34.62 17.55
C SER A 222 18.57 -36.07 17.33
N THR A 223 19.22 -36.80 16.42
CA THR A 223 19.14 -38.27 16.31
C THR A 223 20.48 -38.82 15.86
#